data_AF-A0A2N5YTV4-F1
#
_entry.id   AF-A0A2N5YTV4-F1
#
_cell.length_a   1.000
_cell.length_b   1.000
_cell.length_c   1.000
_cell.angle_alpha   90.00
_cell.angle_beta   90.00
_cell.angle_gamma   90.00
#
_symmetry.space_group_name_H-M   'P 1'
#
loop_
_entity.id
_entity.type
_entity.pdbx_description
1 polymer ?
#
loop_
_entity_poly.entity_id
_entity_poly.type
_entity_poly.pdbx_seq_one_letter_code
_entity_poly.pdbx_strand_id
1 'polypeptide(L)'
;MNRLIRISILFLFVFVFSGVLFSQTKSELENKKQKTLEEINYTNKLLKQTRESQKESYNNLQLINKNINSRQDLINDINSEVVYVDERIKETELIISIMEEDLVILKEDYAEMIRIAWKNTNKYNDIMFILSAEDFNQTYLRLKYMQQLADFRKKQFMAINSVKAVLEIQILKLSDAKEEKNSLLQEEKKEAQKLTEEQREKEKALSDLKSQEQ
;
A
#
# COMPACT_ATOMS: atom_id res chain seq x y z
N MET A 1 -61.78 -30.56 88.85
CA MET A 1 -62.34 -30.76 87.48
C MET A 1 -61.84 -29.76 86.43
N ASN A 2 -61.46 -28.52 86.79
CA ASN A 2 -61.12 -27.47 85.81
C ASN A 2 -59.69 -27.52 85.21
N ARG A 3 -58.76 -28.30 85.78
CA ARG A 3 -57.39 -28.47 85.23
C ARG A 3 -57.33 -29.50 84.10
N LEU A 4 -58.11 -30.59 84.18
CA LEU A 4 -58.18 -31.62 83.14
C LEU A 4 -58.89 -31.10 81.88
N ILE A 5 -59.93 -30.27 82.03
CA ILE A 5 -60.64 -29.63 80.91
C ILE A 5 -59.74 -28.63 80.17
N ARG A 6 -58.89 -27.86 80.88
CA ARG A 6 -57.92 -26.95 80.25
C ARG A 6 -56.81 -27.69 79.48
N ILE A 7 -56.37 -28.85 79.97
CA ILE A 7 -55.38 -29.69 79.28
C ILE A 7 -55.99 -30.34 78.03
N SER A 8 -57.25 -30.81 78.10
CA SER A 8 -57.98 -31.31 76.92
C SER A 8 -58.21 -30.23 75.86
N ILE A 9 -58.50 -28.98 76.24
CA ILE A 9 -58.67 -27.86 75.30
C ILE A 9 -57.33 -27.47 74.65
N LEU A 10 -56.22 -27.49 75.40
CA LEU A 10 -54.88 -27.24 74.86
C LEU A 10 -54.44 -28.34 73.88
N PHE A 11 -54.76 -29.60 74.19
CA PHE A 11 -54.45 -30.73 73.31
C PHE A 11 -55.31 -30.73 72.03
N LEU A 12 -56.57 -30.27 72.12
CA LEU A 12 -57.45 -30.08 70.97
C LEU A 12 -56.96 -28.93 70.06
N PHE A 13 -56.41 -27.85 70.64
CA PHE A 13 -55.89 -26.71 69.87
C PHE A 13 -54.59 -27.04 69.11
N VAL A 14 -53.73 -27.90 69.68
CA VAL A 14 -52.50 -28.37 68.99
C VAL A 14 -52.83 -29.35 67.86
N PHE A 15 -53.88 -30.16 68.00
CA PHE A 15 -54.28 -31.11 66.95
C PHE A 15 -54.95 -30.46 65.74
N VAL A 16 -55.65 -29.34 65.94
CA VAL A 16 -56.27 -28.57 64.84
C VAL A 16 -55.23 -27.76 64.06
N PHE A 17 -54.11 -27.37 64.68
CA PHE A 17 -53.05 -26.60 64.00
C PHE A 17 -52.04 -27.47 63.23
N SER A 18 -51.96 -28.78 63.49
CA SER A 18 -51.12 -29.72 62.72
C SER A 18 -51.69 -30.13 61.35
N GLY A 19 -52.92 -29.71 61.01
CA GLY A 19 -53.63 -30.11 59.79
C GLY A 19 -53.39 -29.27 58.54
N VAL A 20 -52.58 -28.20 58.61
CA VAL A 20 -52.33 -27.30 57.45
C VAL A 20 -50.89 -27.44 56.95
N LEU A 21 -50.44 -28.68 56.74
CA LEU A 21 -49.33 -28.95 55.86
C LEU A 21 -49.92 -29.20 54.46
N PHE A 22 -49.84 -28.19 53.59
CA PHE A 22 -50.16 -28.32 52.17
C PHE A 22 -49.27 -29.39 51.54
N SER A 23 -49.75 -30.63 51.53
CA SER A 23 -49.13 -31.73 50.79
C SER A 23 -49.44 -31.51 49.31
N GLN A 24 -48.47 -31.02 48.54
CA GLN A 24 -48.55 -31.03 47.08
C GLN A 24 -48.91 -32.43 46.61
N THR A 25 -49.84 -32.54 45.65
CA THR A 25 -50.20 -33.85 45.10
C THR A 25 -49.04 -34.41 44.27
N LYS A 26 -48.83 -35.73 44.28
CA LYS A 26 -47.78 -36.39 43.49
C LYS A 26 -47.79 -35.95 42.02
N SER A 27 -48.99 -35.75 41.46
CA SER A 27 -49.21 -35.26 40.10
C SER A 27 -48.73 -33.82 39.87
N GLU A 28 -48.93 -32.90 40.81
CA GLU A 28 -48.38 -31.54 40.72
C GLU A 28 -46.86 -31.53 40.75
N LEU A 29 -46.26 -32.40 41.58
CA LEU A 29 -44.81 -32.55 41.66
C LEU A 29 -44.22 -33.11 40.36
N GLU A 30 -44.93 -34.07 39.73
CA GLU A 30 -44.55 -34.68 38.46
C GLU A 30 -44.66 -33.69 37.29
N ASN A 31 -45.75 -32.91 37.23
CA ASN A 31 -45.92 -31.82 36.26
C ASN A 31 -44.86 -30.73 36.43
N LYS A 32 -44.54 -30.36 37.68
CA LYS A 32 -43.48 -29.38 37.96
C LYS A 32 -42.12 -29.91 37.51
N LYS A 33 -41.81 -31.18 37.79
CA LYS A 33 -40.60 -31.86 37.33
C LYS A 33 -40.50 -31.86 35.80
N GLN A 34 -41.59 -32.16 35.10
CA GLN A 34 -41.62 -32.15 33.64
C GLN A 34 -41.35 -30.75 33.08
N LYS A 35 -42.05 -29.72 33.58
CA LYS A 35 -41.81 -28.32 33.17
C LYS A 35 -40.37 -27.88 33.40
N THR A 36 -39.80 -28.22 34.57
CA THR A 36 -38.39 -27.92 34.87
C THR A 36 -37.43 -28.64 33.90
N LEU A 37 -37.72 -29.89 33.51
CA LEU A 37 -36.90 -30.60 32.51
C LEU A 37 -37.00 -29.97 31.12
N GLU A 38 -38.18 -29.49 30.73
CA GLU A 38 -38.37 -28.76 29.47
C GLU A 38 -37.59 -27.44 29.48
N GLU A 39 -37.64 -26.67 30.57
CA GLU A 39 -36.85 -25.44 30.76
C GLU A 39 -35.33 -25.71 30.72
N ILE A 40 -34.86 -26.78 31.38
CA ILE A 40 -33.44 -27.18 31.34
C ILE A 40 -33.01 -27.52 29.91
N ASN A 41 -33.82 -28.30 29.18
CA ASN A 41 -33.51 -28.67 27.80
C ASN A 41 -33.49 -27.46 26.86
N TYR A 42 -34.45 -26.54 27.02
CA TYR A 42 -34.48 -25.28 26.29
C TYR A 42 -33.24 -24.44 26.59
N THR A 43 -32.87 -24.30 27.87
CA THR A 43 -31.68 -23.56 28.31
C THR A 43 -30.40 -24.18 27.76
N ASN A 44 -30.26 -25.50 27.78
CA ASN A 44 -29.11 -26.21 27.22
C ASN A 44 -28.98 -25.99 25.70
N LYS A 45 -30.10 -25.99 24.97
CA LYS A 45 -30.11 -25.67 23.54
C LYS A 45 -29.65 -24.24 23.30
N LEU A 46 -30.16 -23.28 24.08
CA LEU A 46 -29.76 -21.88 23.99
C LEU A 46 -28.26 -21.69 24.29
N LEU A 47 -27.74 -22.30 25.37
CA LEU A 47 -26.32 -22.30 25.71
C LEU A 47 -25.44 -22.86 24.59
N LYS A 48 -25.88 -23.94 23.93
CA LYS A 48 -25.15 -24.51 22.80
C LYS A 48 -25.11 -23.53 21.62
N GLN A 49 -26.24 -22.93 21.27
CA GLN A 49 -26.33 -21.93 20.20
C GLN A 49 -25.48 -20.69 20.49
N THR A 50 -25.48 -20.18 21.73
CA THR A 50 -24.63 -19.07 22.14
C THR A 50 -23.14 -19.41 22.02
N ARG A 51 -22.72 -20.60 22.46
CA ARG A 51 -21.31 -21.04 22.32
C ARG A 51 -20.86 -21.17 20.87
N GLU A 52 -21.72 -21.71 20.00
CA GLU A 52 -21.45 -21.81 18.56
C GLU A 52 -21.31 -20.41 17.94
N SER A 53 -22.23 -19.49 18.25
CA SER A 53 -22.17 -18.10 17.77
C SER A 53 -20.94 -17.34 18.27
N GLN A 54 -20.58 -17.48 19.55
CA GLN A 54 -19.36 -16.87 20.12
C GLN A 54 -18.10 -17.38 19.42
N LYS A 55 -18.03 -18.69 19.12
CA LYS A 55 -16.90 -19.27 18.39
C LYS A 55 -16.80 -18.71 16.97
N GLU A 56 -17.92 -18.57 16.27
CA GLU A 56 -17.97 -17.95 14.94
C GLU A 56 -17.53 -16.49 14.99
N SER A 57 -18.04 -15.70 15.94
CA SER A 57 -17.64 -14.29 16.17
C SER A 57 -16.14 -14.17 16.47
N TYR A 58 -15.58 -15.05 17.30
CA TYR A 58 -14.15 -15.07 17.61
C TYR A 58 -13.30 -15.39 16.36
N ASN A 59 -13.69 -16.39 15.58
CA ASN A 59 -13.00 -16.74 14.34
C ASN A 59 -13.05 -15.58 13.34
N ASN A 60 -14.20 -14.91 13.21
CA ASN A 60 -14.36 -13.74 12.35
C ASN A 60 -13.41 -12.61 12.79
N LEU A 61 -13.33 -12.32 14.09
CA LEU A 61 -12.41 -11.32 14.63
C LEU A 61 -10.94 -11.67 14.33
N GLN A 62 -10.57 -12.95 14.40
CA GLN A 62 -9.22 -13.39 14.05
C GLN A 62 -8.92 -13.18 12.55
N LEU A 63 -9.88 -13.46 11.66
CA LEU A 63 -9.75 -13.24 10.23
C LEU A 63 -9.64 -11.74 9.90
N ILE A 64 -10.47 -10.89 10.51
CA ILE A 64 -10.38 -9.43 10.34
C ILE A 64 -9.01 -8.92 10.78
N ASN A 65 -8.50 -9.34 11.95
CA ASN A 65 -7.16 -8.96 12.39
C ASN A 65 -6.07 -9.42 11.43
N LYS A 66 -6.18 -10.63 10.87
CA LYS A 66 -5.24 -11.12 9.86
C LYS A 66 -5.27 -10.25 8.61
N ASN A 67 -6.45 -9.90 8.11
CA ASN A 67 -6.61 -9.02 6.95
C ASN A 67 -6.00 -7.63 7.21
N ILE A 68 -6.28 -7.02 8.37
CA ILE A 68 -5.69 -5.73 8.79
C ILE A 68 -4.16 -5.79 8.76
N ASN A 69 -3.56 -6.85 9.32
CA ASN A 69 -2.10 -6.99 9.32
C ASN A 69 -1.56 -7.14 7.89
N SER A 70 -2.15 -8.01 7.07
CA SER A 70 -1.74 -8.18 5.68
C SER A 70 -1.92 -6.92 4.84
N ARG A 71 -2.95 -6.11 5.11
CA ARG A 71 -3.19 -4.82 4.48
C ARG A 71 -2.13 -3.79 4.88
N GLN A 72 -1.75 -3.77 6.16
CA GLN A 72 -0.68 -2.90 6.65
C GLN A 72 0.67 -3.27 6.02
N ASP A 73 0.96 -4.56 5.90
CA ASP A 73 2.16 -5.05 5.22
C ASP A 73 2.17 -4.63 3.75
N LEU A 74 1.06 -4.81 3.02
CA LEU A 74 0.91 -4.36 1.64
C LEU A 74 1.15 -2.84 1.48
N ILE A 75 0.59 -2.02 2.38
CA ILE A 75 0.81 -0.57 2.36
C ILE A 75 2.30 -0.23 2.60
N ASN A 76 2.98 -0.96 3.48
CA ASN A 76 4.41 -0.77 3.73
C ASN A 76 5.26 -1.18 2.51
N ASP A 77 4.88 -2.26 1.82
CA ASP A 77 5.52 -2.70 0.59
C ASP A 77 5.36 -1.65 -0.52
N ILE A 78 4.14 -1.15 -0.74
CA ILE A 78 3.87 -0.06 -1.70
C ILE A 78 4.69 1.19 -1.35
N ASN A 79 4.77 1.56 -0.08
CA ASN A 79 5.57 2.71 0.36
C ASN A 79 7.06 2.52 0.07
N SER A 80 7.58 1.30 0.27
CA SER A 80 8.96 0.96 -0.06
C SER A 80 9.21 1.06 -1.56
N GLU A 81 8.25 0.62 -2.38
CA GLU A 81 8.30 0.74 -3.83
C GLU A 81 8.28 2.22 -4.28
N VAL A 82 7.43 3.06 -3.66
CA VAL A 82 7.41 4.52 -3.91
C VAL A 82 8.76 5.16 -3.61
N VAL A 83 9.41 4.79 -2.51
CA VAL A 83 10.75 5.31 -2.16
C VAL A 83 11.78 4.88 -3.22
N TYR A 84 11.76 3.62 -3.63
CA TYR A 84 12.65 3.11 -4.67
C TYR A 84 12.46 3.82 -6.02
N VAL A 85 11.21 4.04 -6.44
CA VAL A 85 10.90 4.80 -7.67
C VAL A 85 11.33 6.26 -7.54
N ASP A 86 11.17 6.88 -6.35
CA ASP A 86 11.61 8.25 -6.10
C ASP A 86 13.14 8.41 -6.19
N GLU A 87 13.91 7.43 -5.70
CA GLU A 87 15.37 7.40 -5.86
C GLU A 87 15.77 7.32 -7.34
N ARG A 88 15.14 6.43 -8.11
CA ARG A 88 15.36 6.31 -9.56
C ARG A 88 15.00 7.59 -10.33
N ILE A 89 13.94 8.27 -9.92
CA ILE A 89 13.55 9.58 -10.49
C ILE A 89 14.68 10.58 -10.26
N LYS A 90 15.18 10.71 -9.03
CA LYS A 90 16.27 11.66 -8.69
C LYS A 90 17.55 11.36 -9.46
N GLU A 91 17.93 10.09 -9.57
CA GLU A 91 19.09 9.67 -10.37
C GLU A 91 18.92 10.04 -11.85
N THR A 92 17.74 9.79 -12.41
CA THR A 92 17.44 10.10 -13.81
C THR A 92 17.41 11.61 -14.06
N GLU A 93 16.86 12.40 -13.15
CA GLU A 93 16.86 13.87 -13.21
C GLU A 93 18.28 14.43 -13.18
N LEU A 94 19.16 13.89 -12.34
CA LEU A 94 20.57 14.26 -12.29
C LEU A 94 21.27 13.95 -13.62
N ILE A 95 21.06 12.75 -14.17
CA ILE A 95 21.63 12.35 -15.47
C ILE A 95 21.14 13.29 -16.57
N ILE A 96 19.84 13.59 -16.62
CA ILE A 96 19.26 14.54 -17.59
C ILE A 96 19.93 15.90 -17.48
N SER A 97 20.07 16.44 -16.26
CA SER A 97 20.70 17.75 -16.04
C SER A 97 22.14 17.79 -16.56
N ILE A 98 22.93 16.75 -16.28
CA ILE A 98 24.32 16.66 -16.76
C ILE A 98 24.34 16.58 -18.30
N MET A 99 23.48 15.75 -18.89
CA MET A 99 23.40 15.60 -20.34
C MET A 99 22.93 16.87 -21.05
N GLU A 100 22.04 17.64 -20.44
CA GLU A 100 21.59 18.94 -20.95
C GLU A 100 22.75 19.95 -20.96
N GLU A 101 23.53 20.01 -19.87
CA GLU A 101 24.72 20.85 -19.79
C GLU A 101 25.77 20.46 -20.84
N ASP A 102 26.10 19.17 -20.94
CA ASP A 102 27.01 18.64 -21.96
C ASP A 102 26.53 18.98 -23.38
N LEU A 103 25.21 18.87 -23.63
CA LEU A 103 24.63 19.17 -24.93
C LEU A 103 24.71 20.67 -25.27
N VAL A 104 24.60 21.56 -24.28
CA VAL A 104 24.80 23.01 -24.46
C VAL A 104 26.26 23.28 -24.84
N ILE A 105 27.21 22.74 -24.08
CA ILE A 105 28.66 22.91 -24.33
C ILE A 105 29.01 22.42 -25.74
N LEU A 106 28.58 21.20 -26.10
CA LEU A 106 28.85 20.64 -27.43
C LEU A 106 28.28 21.50 -28.57
N LYS A 107 27.09 22.09 -28.37
CA LYS A 107 26.47 22.98 -29.37
C LYS A 107 27.22 24.31 -29.48
N GLU A 108 27.68 24.87 -28.37
CA GLU A 108 28.45 26.11 -28.34
C GLU A 108 29.81 25.93 -29.04
N ASP A 109 30.54 24.87 -28.71
CA ASP A 109 31.80 24.51 -29.36
C ASP A 109 31.63 24.30 -30.86
N TYR A 110 30.57 23.57 -31.25
CA TYR A 110 30.25 23.36 -32.66
C TYR A 110 29.89 24.69 -33.35
N ALA A 111 29.10 25.54 -32.71
CA ALA A 111 28.73 26.85 -33.27
C ALA A 111 29.94 27.77 -33.45
N GLU A 112 30.89 27.79 -32.50
CA GLU A 112 32.13 28.56 -32.63
C GLU A 112 33.00 28.03 -33.78
N MET A 113 33.14 26.70 -33.89
CA MET A 113 33.85 26.09 -35.00
C MET A 113 33.24 26.45 -36.36
N ILE A 114 31.90 26.47 -36.47
CA ILE A 114 31.20 26.90 -37.69
C ILE A 114 31.38 28.40 -37.94
N ARG A 115 31.38 29.23 -36.90
CA ARG A 115 31.62 30.67 -37.01
C ARG A 115 33.03 30.99 -37.51
N ILE A 116 34.05 30.31 -36.98
CA ILE A 116 35.44 30.41 -37.45
C ILE A 116 35.53 29.94 -38.90
N ALA A 117 34.90 28.81 -39.23
CA ALA A 117 34.83 28.33 -40.60
C ALA A 117 34.26 29.39 -41.53
N TRP A 118 33.12 29.98 -41.14
CA TRP A 118 32.42 31.00 -41.90
C TRP A 118 33.25 32.26 -42.11
N LYS A 119 33.96 32.76 -41.08
CA LYS A 119 34.88 33.90 -41.25
C LYS A 119 35.99 33.62 -42.27
N ASN A 120 36.33 32.35 -42.48
CA ASN A 120 37.34 31.90 -43.42
C ASN A 120 36.78 31.43 -44.79
N THR A 121 35.46 31.50 -45.04
CA THR A 121 34.74 30.82 -46.15
C THR A 121 34.95 31.32 -47.57
N ASN A 122 35.84 32.28 -47.86
CA ASN A 122 36.05 32.60 -49.27
C ASN A 122 36.60 31.34 -49.96
N LYS A 123 35.87 30.69 -50.88
CA LYS A 123 36.30 29.40 -51.50
C LYS A 123 37.65 29.51 -52.20
N TYR A 124 37.97 30.72 -52.65
CA TYR A 124 39.30 31.07 -53.13
C TYR A 124 40.35 30.88 -52.04
N ASN A 125 40.06 31.16 -50.77
CA ASN A 125 40.97 31.03 -49.63
C ASN A 125 41.36 29.57 -49.34
N ASP A 126 40.45 28.61 -49.48
CA ASP A 126 40.77 27.18 -49.26
C ASP A 126 41.63 26.60 -50.40
N ILE A 127 41.24 26.86 -51.65
CA ILE A 127 42.03 26.45 -52.82
C ILE A 127 43.36 27.21 -52.85
N MET A 128 43.36 28.52 -52.59
CA MET A 128 44.56 29.34 -52.48
C MET A 128 45.43 28.92 -51.30
N PHE A 129 44.86 28.49 -50.18
CA PHE A 129 45.61 27.94 -49.04
C PHE A 129 46.34 26.67 -49.46
N ILE A 130 45.72 25.79 -50.24
CA ILE A 130 46.40 24.60 -50.76
C ILE A 130 47.44 24.98 -51.84
N LEU A 131 47.11 25.90 -52.75
CA LEU A 131 47.95 26.29 -53.90
C LEU A 131 49.09 27.26 -53.56
N SER A 132 49.05 27.93 -52.41
CA SER A 132 50.11 28.82 -51.90
C SER A 132 51.19 28.08 -51.08
N ALA A 133 51.22 26.75 -51.15
CA ALA A 133 52.24 25.95 -50.52
C ALA A 133 53.58 26.10 -51.26
N GLU A 134 54.69 26.13 -50.52
CA GLU A 134 56.03 26.32 -51.10
C GLU A 134 56.49 25.06 -51.86
N ASP A 135 55.99 23.89 -51.47
CA ASP A 135 56.33 22.60 -52.07
C ASP A 135 55.16 21.59 -51.98
N PHE A 136 55.32 20.46 -52.68
CA PHE A 136 54.31 19.41 -52.74
C PHE A 136 54.02 18.75 -51.38
N ASN A 137 55.02 18.64 -50.50
CA ASN A 137 54.85 18.06 -49.17
C ASN A 137 53.98 18.98 -48.30
N GLN A 138 54.18 20.29 -48.37
CA GLN A 138 53.31 21.29 -47.74
C GLN A 138 51.88 21.21 -48.28
N THR A 139 51.69 21.08 -49.60
CA THR A 139 50.36 20.89 -50.22
C THR A 139 49.65 19.65 -49.65
N TYR A 140 50.36 18.52 -49.58
CA TYR A 140 49.82 17.28 -49.03
C TYR A 140 49.40 17.42 -47.56
N LEU A 141 50.24 18.06 -46.74
CA LEU A 141 49.93 18.31 -45.33
C LEU A 141 48.71 19.23 -45.16
N ARG A 142 48.60 20.30 -45.96
CA ARG A 142 47.45 21.21 -45.95
C ARG A 142 46.16 20.50 -46.37
N LEU A 143 46.20 19.65 -47.40
CA LEU A 143 45.05 18.85 -47.83
C LEU A 143 44.61 17.87 -46.74
N LYS A 144 45.56 17.15 -46.13
CA LYS A 144 45.29 16.21 -45.04
C LYS A 144 44.68 16.91 -43.82
N TYR A 145 45.18 18.10 -43.48
CA TYR A 145 44.61 18.92 -42.41
C TYR A 145 43.15 19.30 -42.68
N MET A 146 42.82 19.74 -43.91
CA MET A 146 41.44 20.07 -44.27
C MET A 146 40.49 18.86 -44.19
N GLN A 147 40.96 17.68 -44.60
CA GLN A 147 40.21 16.43 -44.45
C GLN A 147 39.95 16.11 -42.97
N GLN A 148 40.98 16.18 -42.12
CA GLN A 148 40.86 15.96 -40.69
C GLN A 148 39.87 16.93 -40.03
N LEU A 149 39.87 18.20 -40.44
CA LEU A 149 38.94 19.21 -39.93
C LEU A 149 37.49 18.91 -40.35
N ALA A 150 37.26 18.49 -41.60
CA ALA A 150 35.94 18.08 -42.07
C ALA A 150 35.42 16.84 -41.32
N ASP A 151 36.28 15.85 -41.11
CA ASP A 151 35.96 14.65 -40.33
C ASP A 151 35.66 14.99 -38.87
N PHE A 152 36.43 15.90 -38.26
CA PHE A 152 36.20 16.36 -36.89
C PHE A 152 34.83 17.05 -36.75
N ARG A 153 34.46 17.94 -37.69
CA ARG A 153 33.14 18.58 -37.75
C ARG A 153 32.00 17.56 -37.81
N LYS A 154 32.15 16.57 -38.70
CA LYS A 154 31.17 15.49 -38.86
C LYS A 154 31.02 14.69 -37.56
N LYS A 155 32.13 14.36 -36.89
CA LYS A 155 32.12 13.65 -35.60
C LYS A 155 31.45 14.46 -34.50
N GLN A 156 31.72 15.76 -34.38
CA GLN A 156 31.02 16.61 -33.40
C GLN A 156 29.51 16.65 -33.65
N PHE A 157 29.08 16.82 -34.90
CA PHE A 157 27.65 16.80 -35.24
C PHE A 157 26.99 15.46 -34.88
N MET A 158 27.68 14.34 -35.16
CA MET A 158 27.21 13.01 -34.76
C MET A 158 27.13 12.85 -33.23
N ALA A 159 28.11 13.36 -32.49
CA ALA A 159 28.11 13.34 -31.03
C ALA A 159 26.92 14.13 -30.46
N ILE A 160 26.67 15.35 -30.94
CA ILE A 160 25.51 16.18 -30.54
C ILE A 160 24.20 15.41 -30.75
N ASN A 161 24.01 14.80 -31.92
CA ASN A 161 22.78 14.06 -32.20
C ASN A 161 22.66 12.79 -31.35
N SER A 162 23.77 12.11 -31.07
CA SER A 162 23.79 10.96 -30.19
C SER A 162 23.40 11.32 -28.76
N VAL A 163 24.01 12.37 -28.19
CA VAL A 163 23.67 12.86 -26.84
C VAL A 163 22.21 13.30 -26.78
N LYS A 164 21.73 14.04 -27.79
CA LYS A 164 20.32 14.44 -27.89
C LYS A 164 19.37 13.24 -27.91
N ALA A 165 19.66 12.21 -28.70
CA ALA A 165 18.82 11.02 -28.79
C ALA A 165 18.77 10.26 -27.47
N VAL A 166 19.91 10.12 -26.77
CA VAL A 166 19.94 9.49 -25.45
C VAL A 166 19.20 10.34 -24.42
N LEU A 167 19.31 11.67 -24.47
CA LEU A 167 18.61 12.60 -23.59
C LEU A 167 17.09 12.45 -23.73
N GLU A 168 16.58 12.40 -24.97
CA GLU A 168 15.15 12.17 -25.24
C GLU A 168 14.66 10.84 -24.63
N ILE A 169 15.47 9.77 -24.72
CA ILE A 169 15.15 8.48 -24.08
C ILE A 169 15.09 8.60 -22.56
N GLN A 170 16.01 9.34 -21.93
CA GLN A 170 16.00 9.54 -20.49
C GLN A 170 14.79 10.35 -20.02
N ILE A 171 14.39 11.38 -20.78
CA ILE A 171 13.19 12.18 -20.49
C ILE A 171 11.92 11.30 -20.54
N LEU A 172 11.82 10.39 -21.52
CA LEU A 172 10.71 9.44 -21.58
C LEU A 172 10.71 8.50 -20.37
N LYS A 173 11.86 7.92 -20.01
CA LYS A 173 11.99 7.08 -18.81
C LYS A 173 11.61 7.81 -17.53
N LEU A 174 11.98 9.09 -17.41
CA LEU A 174 11.61 9.93 -16.28
C LEU A 174 10.09 10.14 -16.23
N SER A 175 9.45 10.35 -17.37
CA SER A 175 7.99 10.46 -17.48
C SER A 175 7.31 9.18 -17.02
N ASP A 176 7.76 8.03 -17.53
CA ASP A 176 7.20 6.71 -17.18
C ASP A 176 7.34 6.44 -15.67
N ALA A 177 8.51 6.72 -15.08
CA ALA A 177 8.75 6.55 -13.64
C ALA A 177 7.86 7.48 -12.79
N LYS A 178 7.60 8.71 -13.24
CA LYS A 178 6.67 9.64 -12.56
C LYS A 178 5.23 9.14 -12.62
N GLU A 179 4.82 8.53 -13.73
CA GLU A 179 3.50 7.91 -13.87
C GLU A 179 3.36 6.68 -12.96
N GLU A 180 4.37 5.80 -12.95
CA GLU A 180 4.46 4.64 -12.05
C GLU A 180 4.31 5.06 -10.58
N LYS A 181 5.07 6.07 -10.14
CA LYS A 181 4.97 6.63 -8.78
C LYS A 181 3.55 7.12 -8.47
N ASN A 182 2.91 7.84 -9.39
CA ASN A 182 1.55 8.33 -9.20
C ASN A 182 0.54 7.18 -9.08
N SER A 183 0.71 6.10 -9.86
CA SER A 183 -0.11 4.90 -9.75
C SER A 183 0.03 4.24 -8.37
N LEU A 184 1.25 4.07 -7.88
CA LEU A 184 1.54 3.49 -6.56
C LEU A 184 0.90 4.32 -5.43
N LEU A 185 1.01 5.66 -5.48
CA LEU A 185 0.37 6.53 -4.49
C LEU A 185 -1.17 6.44 -4.51
N GLN A 186 -1.78 6.22 -5.68
CA GLN A 186 -3.21 5.98 -5.78
C GLN A 186 -3.61 4.61 -5.21
N GLU A 187 -2.78 3.59 -5.41
CA GLU A 187 -2.98 2.27 -4.84
C GLU A 187 -2.87 2.30 -3.31
N GLU A 188 -1.82 2.92 -2.78
CA GLU A 188 -1.62 3.14 -1.34
C GLU A 188 -2.87 3.77 -0.72
N LYS A 189 -3.39 4.85 -1.34
CA LYS A 189 -4.60 5.53 -0.86
C LYS A 189 -5.83 4.61 -0.84
N LYS A 190 -6.00 3.76 -1.84
CA LYS A 190 -7.12 2.80 -1.90
C LYS A 190 -6.98 1.74 -0.79
N GLU A 191 -5.79 1.20 -0.58
CA GLU A 191 -5.57 0.21 0.47
C GLU A 191 -5.69 0.82 1.87
N ALA A 192 -5.26 2.07 2.09
CA ALA A 192 -5.46 2.80 3.35
C ALA A 192 -6.95 3.05 3.67
N GLN A 193 -7.77 3.32 2.65
CA GLN A 193 -9.22 3.42 2.80
C GLN A 193 -9.84 2.08 3.21
N LYS A 194 -9.43 0.97 2.59
CA LYS A 194 -9.88 -0.38 2.96
C LYS A 194 -9.46 -0.74 4.38
N LEU A 195 -8.21 -0.44 4.76
CA LEU A 195 -7.69 -0.65 6.12
C LEU A 195 -8.57 0.05 7.16
N THR A 196 -8.96 1.29 6.89
CA THR A 196 -9.83 2.07 7.78
C THR A 196 -11.20 1.39 7.95
N GLU A 197 -11.76 0.83 6.88
CA GLU A 197 -13.03 0.11 6.95
C GLU A 197 -12.90 -1.21 7.71
N GLU A 198 -11.84 -1.99 7.47
CA GLU A 198 -11.55 -3.22 8.23
C GLU A 198 -11.36 -2.95 9.73
N GLN A 199 -10.75 -1.81 10.09
CA GLN A 199 -10.62 -1.38 11.48
C GLN A 199 -11.99 -1.08 12.11
N ARG A 200 -12.92 -0.46 11.38
CA ARG A 200 -14.30 -0.26 11.87
C ARG A 200 -15.05 -1.58 12.01
N GLU A 201 -14.88 -2.49 11.06
CA GLU A 201 -15.47 -3.84 11.15
C GLU A 201 -14.95 -4.59 12.37
N LYS A 202 -13.66 -4.47 12.68
CA LYS A 202 -13.05 -5.02 13.91
C LYS A 202 -13.70 -4.43 15.16
N GLU A 203 -13.88 -3.12 15.25
CA GLU A 203 -14.51 -2.45 16.39
C GLU A 203 -15.95 -2.94 16.60
N LYS A 204 -16.71 -3.08 15.51
CA LYS A 204 -18.07 -3.62 15.54
C LYS A 204 -18.09 -5.07 16.01
N ALA A 205 -17.25 -5.93 15.44
CA ALA A 205 -17.15 -7.33 15.84
C ALA A 205 -16.76 -7.50 17.32
N LEU A 206 -15.90 -6.62 17.84
CA LEU A 206 -15.54 -6.60 19.26
C LEU A 206 -16.71 -6.19 20.16
N SER A 207 -17.51 -5.20 19.73
CA SER A 207 -18.73 -4.78 20.44
C SER A 207 -19.76 -5.91 20.48
N ASP A 208 -20.00 -6.57 19.35
CA ASP A 208 -20.96 -7.67 19.22
C ASP A 208 -20.55 -8.85 20.12
N LEU A 209 -19.26 -9.22 20.13
CA LEU A 209 -18.74 -10.28 21.00
C LEU A 209 -18.95 -9.95 22.49
N LYS A 210 -18.66 -8.72 22.92
CA LYS A 210 -18.90 -8.28 24.31
C LYS A 210 -20.38 -8.38 24.72
N SER A 211 -21.29 -8.07 23.81
CA SER A 211 -22.73 -8.19 24.06
C SER A 211 -23.21 -9.64 24.20
N GLN A 212 -22.51 -10.60 23.57
CA GLN A 212 -22.82 -12.03 23.66
C GLN A 212 -22.24 -12.69 24.92
N GLU A 213 -21.30 -12.02 25.61
CA GLU A 213 -20.71 -12.47 26.88
C GLU A 213 -21.50 -12.01 28.12
N GLN A 214 -22.32 -10.96 27.99
CA GLN A 214 -23.21 -10.43 29.05
C GLN A 214 -24.54 -11.17 29.11
#